data_AF-A0A7X9TR95-F1
#
_entry.id   AF-A0A7X9TR95-F1
#
_cell.length_a   1.000
_cell.length_b   1.000
_cell.length_c   1.000
_cell.angle_alpha   90.00
_cell.angle_beta   90.00
_cell.angle_gamma   90.00
#
_symmetry.space_group_name_H-M   'P 1'
#
loop_
_entity.id
_entity.type
_entity.pdbx_description
1 polymer ?
#
loop_
_entity_poly.entity_id
_entity_poly.type
_entity_poly.pdbx_seq_one_letter_code
_entity_poly.pdbx_strand_id
1 'polypeptide(L)'
;MYHPRTRDFVNWERFLESKENKPTFTLDFHIDAGFSFTNAVAFRKMNVKNEPVTLDELEIPTLNLNFSRLHIKGGVLVNSISIESCAPSGYDKTEKYFVSVCFVLKKIGYAKIESDIAKKIDKNGQIDPATHMRVYLSSLILQKATILRDEILSFIEFSGFLARQIPSTLNLYLLQNGYYSRITQVGGGQETAGHNPIHPLAVKAKEIVAAYEHSLTIPENLRKHFGKGVHYKFLGFYDESFLCFYKIIESRFRSDSFCKILALDLFNMTDGKLISTLKNSNPKAMMLLLYQKLIKTEDDGSDLTELQKNELMNNLIDITEARNKIAHTADHSAESSRLLDFTIRLSRYMIASLAQEEASASTPKQ
;
A
#
# COMPACT_ATOMS: atom_id res chain seq x y z
N MET A 1 -14.32 -22.03 -10.13
CA MET A 1 -14.73 -22.88 -8.96
C MET A 1 -13.93 -24.18 -8.95
N TYR A 2 -12.75 -24.15 -8.33
CA TYR A 2 -11.84 -25.26 -7.98
C TYR A 2 -10.64 -24.55 -7.26
N HIS A 3 -9.81 -25.11 -6.37
CA HIS A 3 -9.59 -26.50 -5.95
C HIS A 3 -9.31 -26.57 -4.43
N PRO A 4 -9.66 -27.67 -3.74
CA PRO A 4 -8.84 -28.16 -2.64
C PRO A 4 -7.60 -28.83 -3.24
N ARG A 5 -6.39 -28.28 -3.04
CA ARG A 5 -5.15 -28.81 -3.66
C ARG A 5 -4.81 -30.24 -3.22
N THR A 6 -5.16 -30.56 -1.97
CA THR A 6 -5.27 -31.91 -1.39
C THR A 6 -6.07 -31.77 -0.08
N ARG A 7 -6.61 -32.87 0.46
CA ARG A 7 -7.16 -32.95 1.83
C ARG A 7 -6.27 -33.73 2.78
N ASP A 8 -5.14 -34.23 2.30
CA ASP A 8 -4.24 -35.13 3.01
C ASP A 8 -3.34 -34.35 3.98
N PHE A 9 -3.04 -34.94 5.14
CA PHE A 9 -2.10 -34.35 6.08
C PHE A 9 -0.67 -34.49 5.55
N VAL A 10 0.11 -33.41 5.65
CA VAL A 10 1.55 -33.43 5.32
C VAL A 10 2.26 -34.44 6.23
N ASN A 11 2.92 -35.42 5.62
CA ASN A 11 3.84 -36.30 6.35
C ASN A 11 5.12 -35.50 6.69
N TRP A 12 5.15 -34.96 7.91
CA TRP A 12 6.24 -34.13 8.37
C TRP A 12 7.53 -34.91 8.66
N GLU A 13 7.47 -36.20 9.01
CA GLU A 13 8.67 -37.04 9.14
C GLU A 13 9.42 -37.08 7.79
N ARG A 14 8.71 -37.50 6.73
CA ARG A 14 9.26 -37.60 5.37
C ARG A 14 9.75 -36.24 4.80
N PHE A 15 9.15 -35.14 5.24
CA PHE A 15 9.57 -33.78 4.89
C PHE A 15 10.87 -33.33 5.63
N LEU A 16 11.09 -33.80 6.86
CA LEU A 16 12.35 -33.58 7.57
C LEU A 16 13.45 -34.53 7.11
N GLU A 17 13.11 -35.76 6.72
CA GLU A 17 14.03 -36.74 6.14
C GLU A 17 14.58 -36.30 4.78
N SER A 18 13.74 -35.74 3.90
CA SER A 18 14.16 -35.32 2.56
C SER A 18 15.19 -34.18 2.55
N LYS A 19 15.24 -33.39 3.63
CA LYS A 19 16.09 -32.20 3.83
C LYS A 19 16.14 -31.29 2.60
N GLU A 20 14.99 -31.15 1.94
CA GLU A 20 14.87 -30.42 0.67
C GLU A 20 15.31 -28.96 0.83
N ASN A 21 16.26 -28.52 0.01
CA ASN A 21 16.88 -27.20 0.20
C ASN A 21 15.92 -26.03 -0.07
N LYS A 22 14.90 -26.20 -0.94
CA LYS A 22 13.97 -25.14 -1.37
C LYS A 22 12.56 -25.67 -1.72
N PRO A 23 11.85 -26.36 -0.80
CA PRO A 23 10.48 -26.79 -1.03
C PRO A 23 9.59 -25.60 -1.39
N THR A 24 8.72 -25.81 -2.37
CA THR A 24 7.78 -24.80 -2.86
C THR A 24 6.44 -24.95 -2.16
N PHE A 25 5.98 -23.86 -1.57
CA PHE A 25 4.71 -23.75 -0.87
C PHE A 25 3.71 -22.95 -1.70
N THR A 26 2.43 -23.18 -1.48
CA THR A 26 1.37 -22.26 -1.92
C THR A 26 0.55 -21.81 -0.72
N LEU A 27 0.26 -20.52 -0.65
CA LEU A 27 -0.72 -19.93 0.25
C LEU A 27 -1.93 -19.47 -0.58
N ASP A 28 -3.09 -20.02 -0.28
CA ASP A 28 -4.37 -19.64 -0.89
C ASP A 28 -5.26 -18.95 0.14
N PHE A 29 -5.90 -17.84 -0.24
CA PHE A 29 -6.85 -17.12 0.60
C PHE A 29 -7.82 -16.29 -0.25
N HIS A 30 -8.92 -15.86 0.35
CA HIS A 30 -9.84 -14.91 -0.28
C HIS A 30 -9.57 -13.50 0.25
N ILE A 31 -9.78 -12.51 -0.62
CA ILE A 31 -9.82 -11.09 -0.27
C ILE A 31 -11.12 -10.46 -0.75
N ASP A 32 -11.41 -9.30 -0.20
CA ASP A 32 -12.32 -8.30 -0.76
C ASP A 32 -11.40 -7.13 -1.19
N ALA A 33 -11.55 -6.52 -2.37
CA ALA A 33 -10.66 -5.41 -2.76
C ALA A 33 -11.38 -4.16 -3.31
N GLY A 34 -10.80 -2.98 -3.06
CA GLY A 34 -11.37 -1.66 -3.35
C GLY A 34 -11.57 -1.31 -4.83
N PHE A 35 -11.28 -2.24 -5.73
CA PHE A 35 -11.36 -2.09 -7.19
C PHE A 35 -12.15 -3.25 -7.79
N SER A 36 -12.68 -3.04 -8.99
CA SER A 36 -13.45 -4.06 -9.72
C SER A 36 -12.82 -4.41 -11.06
N PHE A 37 -12.27 -5.64 -11.17
CA PHE A 37 -11.85 -6.23 -12.45
C PHE A 37 -13.06 -6.43 -13.36
N THR A 38 -14.21 -6.83 -12.81
CA THR A 38 -15.46 -7.02 -13.56
C THR A 38 -15.89 -5.74 -14.27
N ASN A 39 -16.00 -4.62 -13.54
CA ASN A 39 -16.34 -3.33 -14.14
C ASN A 39 -15.26 -2.84 -15.12
N ALA A 40 -13.98 -3.11 -14.87
CA ALA A 40 -12.91 -2.71 -15.77
C ALA A 40 -12.92 -3.44 -17.13
N VAL A 41 -13.25 -4.74 -17.14
CA VAL A 41 -13.48 -5.48 -18.38
C VAL A 41 -14.76 -4.99 -19.06
N ALA A 42 -15.83 -4.71 -18.29
CA ALA A 42 -17.09 -4.20 -18.80
C ALA A 42 -16.91 -2.85 -19.52
N PHE A 43 -16.37 -1.83 -18.84
CA PHE A 43 -16.09 -0.51 -19.43
C PHE A 43 -15.19 -0.60 -20.66
N ARG A 44 -14.16 -1.48 -20.64
CA ARG A 44 -13.30 -1.67 -21.81
C ARG A 44 -14.05 -2.29 -22.99
N LYS A 45 -14.93 -3.28 -22.77
CA LYS A 45 -15.77 -3.85 -23.83
C LYS A 45 -16.78 -2.82 -24.35
N MET A 46 -17.41 -2.04 -23.46
CA MET A 46 -18.33 -0.93 -23.82
C MET A 46 -17.62 0.10 -24.71
N ASN A 47 -16.46 0.61 -24.30
CA ASN A 47 -15.71 1.63 -25.05
C ASN A 47 -15.14 1.13 -26.40
N VAL A 48 -14.99 -0.19 -26.59
CA VAL A 48 -14.52 -0.78 -27.85
C VAL A 48 -15.68 -1.09 -28.81
N LYS A 49 -16.88 -1.39 -28.28
CA LYS A 49 -18.05 -1.77 -29.08
C LYS A 49 -19.09 -0.65 -29.27
N ASN A 50 -19.11 0.34 -28.38
CA ASN A 50 -20.23 1.28 -28.17
C ASN A 50 -21.57 0.57 -27.87
N GLU A 51 -21.51 -0.61 -27.25
CA GLU A 51 -22.66 -1.46 -26.90
C GLU A 51 -22.74 -1.70 -25.38
N PRO A 52 -23.95 -1.92 -24.80
CA PRO A 52 -24.10 -2.49 -23.46
C PRO A 52 -23.43 -3.87 -23.34
N VAL A 53 -23.05 -4.26 -22.13
CA VAL A 53 -22.34 -5.52 -21.85
C VAL A 53 -23.01 -6.26 -20.70
N THR A 54 -23.46 -7.48 -20.93
CA THR A 54 -23.93 -8.42 -19.90
C THR A 54 -22.79 -8.74 -18.93
N LEU A 55 -23.00 -8.58 -17.62
CA LEU A 55 -21.99 -8.89 -16.61
C LEU A 55 -21.88 -10.38 -16.30
N ASP A 56 -22.99 -11.12 -16.37
CA ASP A 56 -23.02 -12.56 -16.04
C ASP A 56 -22.29 -13.44 -17.08
N GLU A 57 -22.13 -12.94 -18.31
CA GLU A 57 -21.40 -13.57 -19.42
C GLU A 57 -19.96 -13.03 -19.56
N LEU A 58 -19.51 -12.21 -18.61
CA LEU A 58 -18.28 -11.44 -18.72
C LEU A 58 -17.06 -12.23 -18.25
N GLU A 59 -16.34 -12.85 -19.19
CA GLU A 59 -15.05 -13.48 -18.91
C GLU A 59 -14.04 -12.46 -18.32
N ILE A 60 -13.63 -12.69 -17.07
CA ILE A 60 -12.67 -11.84 -16.33
C ILE A 60 -11.29 -12.52 -16.34
N PRO A 61 -10.25 -11.91 -16.92
CA PRO A 61 -8.93 -12.54 -17.01
C PRO A 61 -8.20 -12.48 -15.66
N THR A 62 -7.78 -13.64 -15.16
CA THR A 62 -6.97 -13.79 -13.94
C THR A 62 -5.66 -12.99 -14.03
N LEU A 63 -5.42 -12.12 -13.05
CA LEU A 63 -4.16 -11.38 -12.94
C LEU A 63 -3.06 -12.33 -12.47
N ASN A 64 -2.10 -12.63 -13.36
CA ASN A 64 -0.95 -13.48 -13.08
C ASN A 64 0.33 -12.64 -13.04
N LEU A 65 1.02 -12.65 -11.91
CA LEU A 65 2.21 -11.85 -11.63
C LEU A 65 3.39 -12.78 -11.32
N ASN A 66 4.43 -12.74 -12.14
CA ASN A 66 5.66 -13.53 -11.96
C ASN A 66 6.80 -12.61 -11.50
N PHE A 67 7.48 -13.02 -10.42
CA PHE A 67 8.37 -12.16 -9.64
C PHE A 67 9.83 -12.64 -9.59
N SER A 68 10.13 -13.83 -10.11
CA SER A 68 11.49 -14.39 -10.15
C SER A 68 12.21 -14.44 -8.78
N ARG A 69 11.46 -14.66 -7.69
CA ARG A 69 11.87 -14.64 -6.27
C ARG A 69 11.98 -13.24 -5.65
N LEU A 70 10.88 -12.48 -5.64
CA LEU A 70 10.78 -11.25 -4.85
C LEU A 70 11.01 -11.55 -3.36
N HIS A 71 11.98 -10.87 -2.76
CA HIS A 71 12.33 -10.99 -1.35
C HIS A 71 11.35 -10.19 -0.48
N ILE A 72 10.70 -10.81 0.50
CA ILE A 72 9.82 -10.12 1.46
C ILE A 72 10.22 -10.37 2.92
N LYS A 73 9.54 -9.74 3.88
CA LYS A 73 9.76 -9.94 5.32
C LYS A 73 9.67 -11.41 5.75
N GLY A 74 10.30 -11.73 6.88
CA GLY A 74 10.27 -13.06 7.48
C GLY A 74 11.13 -14.13 6.78
N GLY A 75 11.86 -13.78 5.70
CA GLY A 75 12.73 -14.69 4.97
C GLY A 75 12.01 -15.54 3.91
N VAL A 76 10.91 -15.02 3.37
CA VAL A 76 10.13 -15.64 2.30
C VAL A 76 10.56 -15.06 0.94
N LEU A 77 10.55 -15.89 -0.10
CA LEU A 77 10.80 -15.50 -1.49
C LEU A 77 9.56 -15.84 -2.33
N VAL A 78 8.90 -14.84 -2.92
CA VAL A 78 7.68 -15.02 -3.73
C VAL A 78 8.06 -15.29 -5.18
N ASN A 79 7.62 -16.44 -5.71
CA ASN A 79 7.82 -16.81 -7.11
C ASN A 79 6.77 -16.15 -8.00
N SER A 80 5.49 -16.26 -7.62
CA SER A 80 4.35 -15.72 -8.36
C SER A 80 3.12 -15.48 -7.46
N ILE A 81 2.23 -14.61 -7.92
CA ILE A 81 0.89 -14.37 -7.36
C ILE A 81 -0.13 -14.49 -8.49
N SER A 82 -1.25 -15.15 -8.21
CA SER A 82 -2.45 -15.17 -9.05
C SER A 82 -3.61 -14.53 -8.28
N ILE A 83 -4.40 -13.69 -8.95
CA ILE A 83 -5.62 -13.08 -8.43
C ILE A 83 -6.76 -13.32 -9.43
N GLU A 84 -7.71 -14.19 -9.05
CA GLU A 84 -8.90 -14.57 -9.81
C GLU A 84 -10.12 -13.86 -9.22
N SER A 85 -10.99 -13.31 -10.08
CA SER A 85 -12.28 -12.74 -9.62
C SER A 85 -13.24 -13.87 -9.23
N CYS A 86 -13.84 -13.78 -8.06
CA CYS A 86 -14.93 -14.67 -7.69
C CYS A 86 -16.19 -14.26 -8.48
N ALA A 87 -16.72 -15.18 -9.30
CA ALA A 87 -17.92 -14.97 -10.12
C ALA A 87 -19.05 -14.23 -9.34
N PRO A 88 -19.79 -13.30 -9.98
CA PRO A 88 -20.50 -12.20 -9.31
C PRO A 88 -21.64 -12.67 -8.38
N SER A 89 -21.28 -13.05 -7.15
CA SER A 89 -22.20 -13.60 -6.15
C SER A 89 -22.97 -12.51 -5.39
N GLY A 90 -23.77 -11.75 -6.12
CA GLY A 90 -24.62 -10.67 -5.60
C GLY A 90 -23.95 -9.29 -5.56
N TYR A 91 -24.74 -8.26 -5.81
CA TYR A 91 -24.34 -6.86 -6.02
C TYR A 91 -23.89 -6.11 -4.76
N ASP A 92 -23.45 -6.80 -3.70
CA ASP A 92 -23.31 -6.19 -2.38
C ASP A 92 -21.92 -5.55 -2.13
N LYS A 93 -21.79 -4.32 -2.64
CA LYS A 93 -20.71 -3.33 -2.46
C LYS A 93 -19.34 -3.60 -3.08
N THR A 94 -18.86 -4.84 -3.17
CA THR A 94 -17.42 -5.12 -3.40
C THR A 94 -17.15 -6.35 -4.26
N GLU A 95 -16.03 -6.36 -4.99
CA GLU A 95 -15.58 -7.52 -5.76
C GLU A 95 -14.63 -8.37 -4.91
N LYS A 96 -14.94 -9.66 -4.80
CA LYS A 96 -14.16 -10.64 -4.06
C LYS A 96 -13.21 -11.35 -4.99
N TYR A 97 -12.01 -11.64 -4.49
CA TYR A 97 -10.98 -12.31 -5.27
C TYR A 97 -10.41 -13.50 -4.51
N PHE A 98 -10.08 -14.55 -5.26
CA PHE A 98 -9.26 -15.65 -4.80
C PHE A 98 -7.79 -15.32 -5.11
N VAL A 99 -6.95 -15.30 -4.08
CA VAL A 99 -5.51 -15.02 -4.17
C VAL A 99 -4.73 -16.29 -3.91
N SER A 100 -3.83 -16.62 -4.82
CA SER A 100 -2.91 -17.75 -4.69
C SER A 100 -1.47 -17.27 -4.82
N VAL A 101 -0.62 -17.62 -3.86
CA VAL A 101 0.77 -17.15 -3.76
C VAL A 101 1.74 -18.31 -3.70
N CYS A 102 2.59 -18.43 -4.72
CA CYS A 102 3.65 -19.44 -4.79
C CYS A 102 4.95 -18.90 -4.21
N PHE A 103 5.54 -19.58 -3.23
CA PHE A 103 6.72 -19.10 -2.51
C PHE A 103 7.68 -20.21 -2.05
N VAL A 104 8.92 -19.82 -1.73
CA VAL A 104 9.91 -20.67 -1.05
C VAL A 104 10.46 -19.96 0.18
N LEU A 105 11.02 -20.71 1.14
CA LEU A 105 11.73 -20.15 2.29
C LEU A 105 13.21 -19.96 1.95
N LYS A 106 13.81 -18.81 2.30
CA LYS A 106 15.23 -18.48 1.97
C LYS A 106 16.23 -19.46 2.60
N LYS A 107 15.92 -20.01 3.78
CA LYS A 107 16.65 -21.10 4.44
C LYS A 107 15.73 -21.80 5.44
N ILE A 108 15.68 -23.13 5.40
CA ILE A 108 15.04 -23.94 6.44
C ILE A 108 16.11 -24.38 7.45
N GLY A 109 15.86 -24.12 8.73
CA GLY A 109 16.82 -24.38 9.81
C GLY A 109 16.68 -25.78 10.40
N TYR A 110 16.80 -26.84 9.59
CA TYR A 110 16.53 -28.23 10.00
C TYR A 110 17.10 -28.60 11.38
N ALA A 111 18.40 -28.40 11.62
CA ALA A 111 19.04 -28.69 12.92
C ALA A 111 18.47 -27.86 14.11
N LYS A 112 17.95 -26.66 13.86
CA LYS A 112 17.23 -25.88 14.89
C LYS A 112 15.83 -26.46 15.14
N ILE A 113 15.12 -26.86 14.08
CA ILE A 113 13.80 -27.50 14.19
C ILE A 113 13.92 -28.80 14.99
N GLU A 114 14.88 -29.65 14.65
CA GLU A 114 15.24 -30.88 15.37
C GLU A 114 15.51 -30.58 16.86
N SER A 115 16.35 -29.59 17.18
CA SER A 115 16.69 -29.21 18.56
C SER A 115 15.53 -28.58 19.34
N ASP A 116 14.69 -27.76 18.70
CA ASP A 116 13.52 -27.14 19.36
C ASP A 116 12.38 -28.15 19.59
N ILE A 117 12.27 -29.20 18.77
CA ILE A 117 11.33 -30.32 18.98
C ILE A 117 11.79 -31.20 20.14
N ALA A 118 13.08 -31.60 20.17
CA ALA A 118 13.63 -32.39 21.28
C ALA A 118 13.36 -31.73 22.64
N LYS A 119 13.71 -30.45 22.79
CA LYS A 119 13.45 -29.64 24.00
C LYS A 119 11.98 -29.51 24.39
N LYS A 120 11.02 -29.77 23.49
CA LYS A 120 9.59 -29.83 23.80
C LYS A 120 9.17 -31.21 24.29
N ILE A 121 9.72 -32.28 23.70
CA ILE A 121 9.51 -33.66 24.15
C ILE A 121 10.08 -33.81 25.58
N ASP A 122 11.32 -33.37 25.81
CA ASP A 122 12.01 -33.43 27.13
C ASP A 122 11.20 -32.76 28.27
N LYS A 123 10.37 -31.76 27.95
CA LYS A 123 9.55 -31.03 28.92
C LYS A 123 8.15 -31.58 29.11
N ASN A 124 7.58 -32.22 28.09
CA ASN A 124 6.16 -32.58 28.01
C ASN A 124 5.95 -34.06 27.63
N GLY A 125 6.90 -34.94 27.97
CA GLY A 125 7.07 -36.32 27.46
C GLY A 125 5.96 -37.36 27.72
N GLN A 126 4.74 -36.92 27.99
CA GLN A 126 3.52 -37.75 27.92
C GLN A 126 2.89 -37.74 26.51
N ILE A 127 3.33 -36.86 25.61
CA ILE A 127 2.81 -36.72 24.24
C ILE A 127 3.80 -37.34 23.24
N ASP A 128 3.26 -38.02 22.23
CA ASP A 128 4.01 -38.64 21.14
C ASP A 128 4.92 -37.63 20.38
N PRO A 129 6.18 -38.00 20.06
CA PRO A 129 7.10 -37.18 19.27
C PRO A 129 6.55 -36.68 17.93
N ALA A 130 5.79 -37.49 17.19
CA ALA A 130 5.23 -37.08 15.90
C ALA A 130 4.18 -35.97 16.07
N THR A 131 3.39 -36.02 17.16
CA THR A 131 2.45 -34.98 17.57
C THR A 131 3.18 -33.69 17.98
N HIS A 132 4.28 -33.78 18.74
CA HIS A 132 5.13 -32.62 19.04
C HIS A 132 5.69 -31.95 17.78
N MET A 133 6.19 -32.74 16.82
CA MET A 133 6.66 -32.27 15.52
C MET A 133 5.56 -31.60 14.71
N ARG A 134 4.38 -32.25 14.57
CA ARG A 134 3.21 -31.73 13.84
C ARG A 134 2.80 -30.35 14.36
N VAL A 135 2.73 -30.17 15.68
CA VAL A 135 2.37 -28.88 16.30
C VAL A 135 3.44 -27.82 16.06
N TYR A 136 4.73 -28.15 16.19
CA TYR A 136 5.82 -27.19 15.94
C TYR A 136 5.83 -26.71 14.48
N LEU A 137 5.80 -27.63 13.51
CA LEU A 137 5.89 -27.30 12.10
C LEU A 137 4.64 -26.57 11.60
N SER A 138 3.45 -26.99 12.02
CA SER A 138 2.21 -26.28 11.68
C SER A 138 2.21 -24.84 12.22
N SER A 139 2.71 -24.63 13.44
CA SER A 139 2.86 -23.28 14.03
C SER A 139 3.90 -22.42 13.29
N LEU A 140 5.05 -22.99 12.92
CA LEU A 140 6.10 -22.30 12.18
C LEU A 140 5.62 -21.90 10.77
N ILE A 141 4.98 -22.82 10.04
CA ILE A 141 4.46 -22.56 8.70
C ILE A 141 3.29 -21.58 8.76
N LEU A 142 2.39 -21.68 9.75
CA LEU A 142 1.34 -20.69 9.99
C LEU A 142 1.93 -19.29 10.22
N GLN A 143 3.00 -19.14 11.02
CA GLN A 143 3.65 -17.84 11.20
C GLN A 143 4.21 -17.28 9.87
N LYS A 144 4.81 -18.12 9.02
CA LYS A 144 5.30 -17.69 7.69
C LYS A 144 4.15 -17.36 6.74
N ALA A 145 3.08 -18.14 6.76
CA ALA A 145 1.86 -17.89 5.99
C ALA A 145 1.17 -16.59 6.43
N THR A 146 1.12 -16.29 7.74
CA THR A 146 0.61 -15.02 8.26
C THR A 146 1.48 -13.84 7.83
N ILE A 147 2.82 -13.91 7.95
CA ILE A 147 3.70 -12.83 7.48
C ILE A 147 3.59 -12.64 5.96
N LEU A 148 3.53 -13.71 5.18
CA LEU A 148 3.31 -13.64 3.73
C LEU A 148 1.94 -13.04 3.42
N ARG A 149 0.87 -13.53 4.06
CA ARG A 149 -0.49 -12.98 3.92
C ARG A 149 -0.50 -11.50 4.26
N ASP A 150 0.16 -11.08 5.33
CA ASP A 150 0.09 -9.70 5.82
C ASP A 150 0.98 -8.76 5.00
N GLU A 151 2.05 -9.25 4.36
CA GLU A 151 2.78 -8.50 3.33
C GLU A 151 1.97 -8.44 2.02
N ILE A 152 1.36 -9.53 1.54
CA ILE A 152 0.51 -9.53 0.31
C ILE A 152 -0.82 -8.78 0.52
N LEU A 153 -1.40 -8.81 1.71
CA LEU A 153 -2.47 -7.91 2.11
C LEU A 153 -1.95 -6.49 2.30
N SER A 154 -0.72 -6.27 2.77
CA SER A 154 -0.15 -4.91 2.79
C SER A 154 0.09 -4.38 1.37
N PHE A 155 0.38 -5.22 0.37
CA PHE A 155 0.28 -4.87 -1.05
C PHE A 155 -1.15 -4.42 -1.46
N ILE A 156 -2.17 -4.53 -0.57
CA ILE A 156 -3.62 -4.52 -0.86
C ILE A 156 -4.56 -3.87 0.25
N GLU A 157 -4.26 -3.18 1.37
CA GLU A 157 -3.18 -2.23 1.73
C GLU A 157 -2.96 -1.28 0.56
N PHE A 158 -1.82 -1.35 -0.12
CA PHE A 158 -1.47 -0.42 -1.20
C PHE A 158 -2.52 -0.37 -2.36
N SER A 159 -3.51 -1.27 -2.42
CA SER A 159 -4.71 -1.21 -3.30
C SER A 159 -6.11 -1.32 -2.64
N GLY A 160 -6.25 -1.32 -1.31
CA GLY A 160 -7.48 -0.91 -0.58
C GLY A 160 -8.52 -1.95 -0.09
N PHE A 161 -9.03 -1.68 1.13
CA PHE A 161 -10.21 -2.28 1.80
C PHE A 161 -11.07 -1.17 2.49
N LEU A 162 -12.35 -1.36 2.87
CA LEU A 162 -13.53 -1.56 2.00
C LEU A 162 -14.91 -1.40 2.72
N ALA A 163 -15.82 -0.65 2.07
CA ALA A 163 -17.31 -0.73 2.03
C ALA A 163 -18.27 -0.58 3.25
N ARG A 164 -19.27 0.30 3.05
CA ARG A 164 -20.74 0.23 3.38
C ARG A 164 -21.46 1.50 2.88
N GLN A 165 -22.80 1.62 2.75
CA GLN A 165 -23.90 0.64 2.91
C GLN A 165 -24.87 0.60 1.70
N ILE A 166 -26.17 0.92 1.83
CA ILE A 166 -27.23 0.87 0.76
C ILE A 166 -28.42 1.82 1.12
N PRO A 167 -29.17 2.41 0.17
CA PRO A 167 -30.44 1.77 -0.29
C PRO A 167 -30.84 1.97 -1.78
N SER A 168 -31.63 1.01 -2.30
CA SER A 168 -32.51 1.04 -3.50
C SER A 168 -31.99 1.55 -4.87
N THR A 169 -32.00 0.66 -5.87
CA THR A 169 -31.79 0.99 -7.30
C THR A 169 -32.99 0.56 -8.16
N LEU A 170 -33.46 1.46 -9.02
CA LEU A 170 -34.34 1.17 -10.15
C LEU A 170 -33.67 1.76 -11.40
N ASN A 171 -33.34 0.92 -12.39
CA ASN A 171 -32.76 1.38 -13.65
C ASN A 171 -33.86 1.61 -14.70
N LEU A 172 -33.89 2.79 -15.29
CA LEU A 172 -34.88 3.20 -16.29
C LEU A 172 -34.17 3.44 -17.64
N TYR A 173 -34.64 2.74 -18.68
CA TYR A 173 -34.06 2.75 -20.01
C TYR A 173 -35.09 3.24 -21.03
N LEU A 174 -34.66 4.11 -21.94
CA LEU A 174 -35.43 4.59 -23.08
C LEU A 174 -34.99 3.83 -24.32
N LEU A 175 -35.91 3.10 -24.96
CA LEU A 175 -35.67 2.50 -26.28
C LEU A 175 -36.09 3.49 -27.37
N GLN A 176 -35.14 3.95 -28.18
CA GLN A 176 -35.40 4.83 -29.33
C GLN A 176 -34.57 4.41 -30.54
N ASN A 177 -35.21 4.32 -31.72
CA ASN A 177 -34.60 3.89 -32.98
C ASN A 177 -33.85 2.54 -32.92
N GLY A 178 -34.24 1.65 -32.00
CA GLY A 178 -33.59 0.36 -31.75
C GLY A 178 -32.49 0.38 -30.67
N TYR A 179 -32.12 1.54 -30.14
CA TYR A 179 -31.04 1.70 -29.16
C TYR A 179 -31.59 1.98 -27.75
N TYR A 180 -31.01 1.33 -26.74
CA TYR A 180 -31.35 1.54 -25.32
C TYR A 180 -30.47 2.63 -24.69
N SER A 181 -31.04 3.83 -24.54
CA SER A 181 -30.44 4.94 -23.82
C SER A 181 -30.79 4.86 -22.33
N ARG A 182 -29.80 4.73 -21.44
CA ARG A 182 -30.00 4.81 -19.99
C ARG A 182 -30.37 6.25 -19.59
N ILE A 183 -31.49 6.45 -18.91
CA ILE A 183 -31.82 7.76 -18.32
C ILE A 183 -31.07 7.88 -16.99
N THR A 184 -29.99 8.67 -16.95
CA THR A 184 -29.29 9.00 -15.71
C THR A 184 -30.09 10.02 -14.90
N GLN A 185 -30.93 9.54 -13.98
CA GLN A 185 -31.53 10.38 -12.95
C GLN A 185 -30.47 10.73 -11.89
N VAL A 186 -30.48 11.99 -11.43
CA VAL A 186 -29.46 12.51 -10.50
C VAL A 186 -29.71 11.95 -9.10
N GLY A 187 -28.74 11.19 -8.58
CA GLY A 187 -28.71 10.70 -7.20
C GLY A 187 -27.40 11.09 -6.51
N GLY A 188 -27.48 11.50 -5.24
CA GLY A 188 -26.32 11.90 -4.45
C GLY A 188 -25.33 10.75 -4.22
N GLY A 189 -24.04 11.04 -4.26
CA GLY A 189 -22.99 10.03 -4.24
C GLY A 189 -22.52 9.60 -2.86
N GLN A 190 -22.00 8.37 -2.80
CA GLN A 190 -20.60 8.16 -2.43
C GLN A 190 -19.98 7.12 -3.36
N GLU A 191 -18.67 7.21 -3.56
CA GLU A 191 -17.95 6.41 -4.56
C GLU A 191 -17.70 4.98 -4.06
N THR A 192 -18.23 4.00 -4.79
CA THR A 192 -17.92 2.56 -4.59
C THR A 192 -16.91 2.06 -5.61
N ALA A 193 -16.44 0.81 -5.45
CA ALA A 193 -15.38 0.16 -6.25
C ALA A 193 -15.59 0.09 -7.77
N GLY A 194 -16.76 0.53 -8.29
CA GLY A 194 -17.02 0.71 -9.72
C GLY A 194 -16.41 1.98 -10.34
N HIS A 195 -16.05 3.00 -9.55
CA HIS A 195 -15.54 4.28 -10.07
C HIS A 195 -14.07 4.22 -10.51
N ASN A 196 -13.30 3.26 -9.98
CA ASN A 196 -11.87 3.09 -10.26
C ASN A 196 -11.57 1.72 -10.89
N PRO A 197 -11.98 1.49 -12.15
CA PRO A 197 -11.78 0.23 -12.85
C PRO A 197 -10.30 -0.06 -13.17
N ILE A 198 -9.69 -1.00 -12.44
CA ILE A 198 -8.37 -1.57 -12.81
C ILE A 198 -8.58 -2.75 -13.74
N HIS A 199 -8.16 -2.64 -15.00
CA HIS A 199 -8.15 -3.80 -15.89
C HIS A 199 -6.99 -4.74 -15.50
N PRO A 200 -7.19 -6.07 -15.31
CA PRO A 200 -6.15 -7.00 -14.86
C PRO A 200 -4.84 -6.87 -15.64
N LEU A 201 -4.95 -6.92 -16.98
CA LEU A 201 -3.83 -6.79 -17.92
C LEU A 201 -3.07 -5.44 -17.91
N ALA A 202 -3.53 -4.43 -17.15
CA ALA A 202 -2.79 -3.18 -16.95
C ALA A 202 -1.70 -3.30 -15.86
N VAL A 203 -1.88 -4.22 -14.91
CA VAL A 203 -1.01 -4.39 -13.73
C VAL A 203 0.22 -5.23 -14.10
N LYS A 204 1.43 -4.71 -13.86
CA LYS A 204 2.68 -5.37 -14.26
C LYS A 204 3.60 -5.63 -13.06
N ALA A 205 4.13 -6.85 -12.97
CA ALA A 205 5.00 -7.26 -11.87
C ALA A 205 6.21 -6.33 -11.66
N LYS A 206 6.84 -5.84 -12.75
CA LYS A 206 7.96 -4.88 -12.66
C LYS A 206 7.62 -3.57 -11.94
N GLU A 207 6.37 -3.09 -12.09
CA GLU A 207 5.91 -1.83 -11.50
C GLU A 207 5.58 -2.04 -10.01
N ILE A 208 5.07 -3.22 -9.64
CA ILE A 208 4.89 -3.66 -8.24
C ILE A 208 6.23 -3.84 -7.52
N VAL A 209 7.22 -4.47 -8.15
CA VAL A 209 8.56 -4.66 -7.56
C VAL A 209 9.23 -3.32 -7.27
N ALA A 210 9.28 -2.41 -8.24
CA ALA A 210 9.85 -1.08 -8.05
C ALA A 210 9.12 -0.27 -6.95
N ALA A 211 7.79 -0.39 -6.87
CA ALA A 211 7.01 0.21 -5.79
C ALA A 211 7.32 -0.40 -4.41
N TYR A 212 7.54 -1.72 -4.33
CA TYR A 212 7.93 -2.38 -3.08
C TYR A 212 9.33 -1.98 -2.63
N GLU A 213 10.32 -2.03 -3.52
CA GLU A 213 11.71 -1.69 -3.23
C GLU A 213 11.81 -0.22 -2.76
N HIS A 214 11.08 0.69 -3.42
CA HIS A 214 10.91 2.06 -2.91
C HIS A 214 10.21 2.10 -1.55
N SER A 215 9.16 1.30 -1.30
CA SER A 215 8.51 1.26 0.02
C SER A 215 9.45 0.79 1.14
N LEU A 216 10.43 -0.07 0.82
CA LEU A 216 11.40 -0.60 1.78
C LEU A 216 12.42 0.45 2.25
N THR A 217 12.72 1.48 1.45
CA THR A 217 13.60 2.59 1.87
C THR A 217 12.90 3.58 2.81
N ILE A 218 11.56 3.59 2.83
CA ILE A 218 10.77 4.49 3.69
C ILE A 218 10.80 3.97 5.14
N PRO A 219 11.13 4.81 6.15
CA PRO A 219 11.04 4.47 7.56
C PRO A 219 9.70 3.86 7.95
N GLU A 220 9.70 2.81 8.78
CA GLU A 220 8.51 1.97 9.04
C GLU A 220 7.33 2.75 9.64
N ASN A 221 7.60 3.79 10.45
CA ASN A 221 6.60 4.71 10.98
C ASN A 221 5.93 5.61 9.91
N LEU A 222 6.63 5.92 8.81
CA LEU A 222 6.11 6.73 7.70
C LEU A 222 5.51 5.87 6.58
N ARG A 223 6.01 4.63 6.41
CA ARG A 223 5.63 3.68 5.35
C ARG A 223 4.11 3.44 5.28
N LYS A 224 3.44 3.32 6.43
CA LYS A 224 1.98 3.16 6.51
C LYS A 224 1.21 4.36 5.98
N HIS A 225 1.70 5.58 6.21
CA HIS A 225 1.10 6.80 5.65
C HIS A 225 1.39 6.95 4.15
N PHE A 226 2.62 6.66 3.71
CA PHE A 226 2.96 6.66 2.29
C PHE A 226 2.09 5.68 1.49
N GLY A 227 1.88 4.48 2.02
CA GLY A 227 1.07 3.47 1.35
C GLY A 227 -0.39 3.85 1.20
N LYS A 228 -1.01 4.35 2.28
CA LYS A 228 -2.36 4.91 2.21
C LYS A 228 -2.45 6.10 1.25
N GLY A 229 -1.47 6.99 1.24
CA GLY A 229 -1.43 8.12 0.29
C GLY A 229 -1.40 7.65 -1.18
N VAL A 230 -0.47 6.76 -1.53
CA VAL A 230 -0.39 6.21 -2.89
C VAL A 230 -1.69 5.51 -3.28
N HIS A 231 -2.25 4.73 -2.35
CA HIS A 231 -3.51 4.03 -2.55
C HIS A 231 -4.69 4.98 -2.81
N TYR A 232 -4.90 5.97 -1.93
CA TYR A 232 -6.00 6.91 -2.07
C TYR A 232 -5.86 7.77 -3.34
N LYS A 233 -4.63 8.17 -3.74
CA LYS A 233 -4.42 8.83 -5.05
C LYS A 233 -4.91 7.94 -6.20
N PHE A 234 -4.59 6.65 -6.14
CA PHE A 234 -4.94 5.70 -7.19
C PHE A 234 -6.47 5.52 -7.32
N LEU A 235 -7.22 5.66 -6.23
CA LEU A 235 -8.69 5.62 -6.23
C LEU A 235 -9.38 6.99 -6.44
N GLY A 236 -8.66 8.06 -6.79
CA GLY A 236 -9.28 9.39 -6.92
C GLY A 236 -9.73 10.03 -5.60
N PHE A 237 -9.54 9.36 -4.46
CA PHE A 237 -9.77 9.87 -3.11
C PHE A 237 -8.70 10.90 -2.74
N TYR A 238 -8.78 12.07 -3.37
CA TYR A 238 -7.71 13.08 -3.32
C TYR A 238 -7.57 13.71 -1.92
N ASP A 239 -8.66 13.88 -1.16
CA ASP A 239 -8.63 14.40 0.21
C ASP A 239 -7.88 13.46 1.17
N GLU A 240 -8.24 12.17 1.21
CA GLU A 240 -7.58 11.16 2.05
C GLU A 240 -6.13 10.94 1.63
N SER A 241 -5.86 10.99 0.33
CA SER A 241 -4.51 10.91 -0.23
C SER A 241 -3.64 12.07 0.23
N PHE A 242 -4.14 13.29 0.05
CA PHE A 242 -3.53 14.53 0.46
C PHE A 242 -3.24 14.52 1.97
N LEU A 243 -4.21 14.15 2.81
CA LEU A 243 -4.03 14.02 4.25
C LEU A 243 -2.95 13.01 4.63
N CYS A 244 -2.84 11.89 3.90
CA CYS A 244 -1.80 10.89 4.15
C CYS A 244 -0.39 11.41 3.83
N PHE A 245 -0.20 12.10 2.70
CA PHE A 245 1.09 12.70 2.36
C PHE A 245 1.43 13.93 3.23
N TYR A 246 0.43 14.76 3.57
CA TYR A 246 0.57 15.83 4.58
C TYR A 246 1.05 15.25 5.92
N LYS A 247 0.50 14.10 6.34
CA LYS A 247 0.88 13.48 7.61
C LYS A 247 2.33 12.98 7.64
N ILE A 248 2.92 12.63 6.49
CA ILE A 248 4.36 12.35 6.38
C ILE A 248 5.17 13.62 6.63
N ILE A 249 4.81 14.73 5.95
CA ILE A 249 5.48 16.03 6.09
C ILE A 249 5.43 16.49 7.55
N GLU A 250 4.25 16.49 8.16
CA GLU A 250 4.06 16.86 9.58
C GLU A 250 4.87 15.97 10.53
N SER A 251 4.87 14.66 10.31
CA SER A 251 5.53 13.69 11.20
C SER A 251 7.05 13.71 11.07
N ARG A 252 7.62 13.96 9.88
CA ARG A 252 9.06 14.21 9.71
C ARG A 252 9.44 15.56 10.30
N PHE A 253 8.68 16.63 10.02
CA PHE A 253 9.02 17.97 10.51
C PHE A 253 9.13 18.00 12.03
N ARG A 254 8.15 17.41 12.74
CA ARG A 254 8.15 17.33 14.22
C ARG A 254 9.07 16.23 14.79
N SER A 255 9.99 15.66 14.00
CA SER A 255 11.00 14.72 14.52
C SER A 255 12.23 15.46 15.05
N ASP A 256 12.82 14.95 16.15
CA ASP A 256 13.92 15.64 16.83
C ASP A 256 15.19 15.72 15.98
N SER A 257 15.41 14.78 15.05
CA SER A 257 16.51 14.87 14.09
C SER A 257 16.28 15.99 13.07
N PHE A 258 15.07 16.13 12.50
CA PHE A 258 14.78 17.22 11.56
C PHE A 258 14.83 18.59 12.24
N CYS A 259 14.26 18.73 13.44
CA CYS A 259 14.28 20.01 14.17
C CYS A 259 15.71 20.43 14.60
N LYS A 260 16.63 19.49 14.89
CA LYS A 260 18.06 19.78 15.12
C LYS A 260 18.74 20.36 13.89
N ILE A 261 18.47 19.77 12.72
CA ILE A 261 19.06 20.18 11.45
C ILE A 261 18.50 21.55 11.05
N LEU A 262 17.18 21.72 11.11
CA LEU A 262 16.50 23.00 10.89
C LEU A 262 17.00 24.13 11.83
N ALA A 263 17.33 23.82 13.08
CA ALA A 263 17.93 24.76 14.03
C ALA A 263 19.35 25.19 13.62
N LEU A 264 20.15 24.26 13.09
CA LEU A 264 21.50 24.52 12.59
C LEU A 264 21.47 25.30 11.25
N ASP A 265 20.75 24.80 10.26
CA ASP A 265 20.68 25.36 8.90
C ASP A 265 20.14 26.79 8.88
N LEU A 266 19.07 27.05 9.66
CA LEU A 266 18.38 28.35 9.63
C LEU A 266 18.94 29.35 10.65
N PHE A 267 19.33 28.90 11.84
CA PHE A 267 19.70 29.77 12.97
C PHE A 267 21.14 29.61 13.47
N ASN A 268 21.90 28.63 12.95
CA ASN A 268 23.24 28.24 13.45
C ASN A 268 23.24 27.89 14.96
N MET A 269 22.19 27.20 15.42
CA MET A 269 21.98 26.87 16.84
C MET A 269 21.66 25.39 17.06
N THR A 270 22.15 24.85 18.18
CA THR A 270 21.87 23.47 18.64
C THR A 270 21.03 23.44 19.93
N ASP A 271 20.46 24.57 20.33
CA ASP A 271 19.73 24.74 21.59
C ASP A 271 18.46 23.87 21.68
N GLY A 272 18.32 23.17 22.80
CA GLY A 272 17.18 22.29 23.09
C GLY A 272 15.85 23.03 23.18
N LYS A 273 15.82 24.29 23.65
CA LYS A 273 14.59 25.08 23.73
C LYS A 273 14.13 25.50 22.33
N LEU A 274 15.03 25.98 21.47
CA LEU A 274 14.76 26.23 20.05
C LEU A 274 14.25 24.97 19.33
N ILE A 275 14.92 23.84 19.48
CA ILE A 275 14.48 22.54 18.90
C ILE A 275 13.06 22.19 19.35
N SER A 276 12.75 22.34 20.65
CA SER A 276 11.40 22.10 21.18
C SER A 276 10.36 23.11 20.67
N THR A 277 10.76 24.34 20.37
CA THR A 277 9.88 25.38 19.80
C THR A 277 9.57 25.06 18.33
N LEU A 278 10.60 24.74 17.53
CA LEU A 278 10.44 24.32 16.13
C LEU A 278 9.49 23.12 16.03
N LYS A 279 9.70 22.09 16.85
CA LYS A 279 8.86 20.88 16.92
C LYS A 279 7.38 21.16 17.21
N ASN A 280 7.09 22.20 17.99
CA ASN A 280 5.72 22.59 18.36
C ASN A 280 5.13 23.69 17.45
N SER A 281 5.77 23.99 16.32
CA SER A 281 5.27 24.97 15.34
C SER A 281 3.88 24.62 14.82
N ASN A 282 3.05 25.65 14.66
CA ASN A 282 1.76 25.54 13.98
C ASN A 282 1.95 25.24 12.47
N PRO A 283 0.92 24.76 11.75
CA PRO A 283 1.03 24.42 10.32
C PRO A 283 1.60 25.51 9.41
N LYS A 284 1.21 26.79 9.58
CA LYS A 284 1.74 27.88 8.74
C LYS A 284 3.21 28.15 9.04
N ALA A 285 3.60 28.17 10.30
CA ALA A 285 5.01 28.31 10.71
C ALA A 285 5.87 27.13 10.23
N MET A 286 5.35 25.90 10.27
CA MET A 286 6.00 24.70 9.71
C MET A 286 6.32 24.88 8.21
N MET A 287 5.35 25.32 7.41
CA MET A 287 5.56 25.50 5.98
C MET A 287 6.49 26.67 5.64
N LEU A 288 6.45 27.77 6.40
CA LEU A 288 7.40 28.87 6.26
C LEU A 288 8.85 28.44 6.58
N LEU A 289 9.04 27.59 7.60
CA LEU A 289 10.36 27.05 7.93
C LEU A 289 10.85 26.04 6.88
N LEU A 290 9.95 25.26 6.27
CA LEU A 290 10.29 24.39 5.13
C LEU A 290 10.68 25.21 3.88
N TYR A 291 9.94 26.28 3.56
CA TYR A 291 10.31 27.22 2.50
C TYR A 291 11.73 27.78 2.68
N GLN A 292 12.05 28.25 3.90
CA GLN A 292 13.37 28.79 4.22
C GLN A 292 14.49 27.74 4.13
N LYS A 293 14.25 26.47 4.52
CA LYS A 293 15.24 25.39 4.33
C LYS A 293 15.42 25.04 2.86
N LEU A 294 14.35 24.93 2.09
CA LEU A 294 14.38 24.55 0.67
C LEU A 294 15.25 25.52 -0.15
N ILE A 295 15.00 26.83 -0.04
CA ILE A 295 15.78 27.84 -0.77
C ILE A 295 17.24 27.88 -0.31
N LYS A 296 17.52 27.76 1.00
CA LYS A 296 18.89 27.66 1.52
C LYS A 296 19.66 26.41 1.03
N THR A 297 18.97 25.37 0.57
CA THR A 297 19.62 24.20 -0.06
C THR A 297 19.89 24.37 -1.56
N GLU A 298 19.50 25.49 -2.17
CA GLU A 298 19.68 25.76 -3.61
C GLU A 298 20.78 26.81 -3.91
N ASP A 299 21.31 27.48 -2.88
CA ASP A 299 22.48 28.39 -2.94
C ASP A 299 23.76 27.73 -3.51
N ASP A 300 23.84 26.39 -3.53
CA ASP A 300 24.96 25.61 -4.09
C ASP A 300 24.96 25.51 -5.63
N GLY A 301 24.11 26.29 -6.33
CA GLY A 301 24.32 26.58 -7.76
C GLY A 301 23.11 26.48 -8.70
N SER A 302 21.87 26.51 -8.20
CA SER A 302 20.69 26.60 -9.07
C SER A 302 19.66 27.60 -8.54
N ASP A 303 19.91 28.90 -8.77
CA ASP A 303 19.01 30.00 -8.41
C ASP A 303 17.59 29.77 -8.95
N LEU A 304 16.64 29.50 -8.06
CA LEU A 304 15.22 29.66 -8.38
C LEU A 304 14.94 31.12 -8.71
N THR A 305 14.25 31.37 -9.82
CA THR A 305 13.73 32.70 -10.13
C THR A 305 12.72 33.14 -9.06
N GLU A 306 12.56 34.45 -8.86
CA GLU A 306 11.55 34.98 -7.93
C GLU A 306 10.14 34.48 -8.25
N LEU A 307 9.82 34.18 -9.51
CA LEU A 307 8.54 33.57 -9.89
C LEU A 307 8.39 32.15 -9.32
N GLN A 308 9.44 31.32 -9.38
CA GLN A 308 9.45 29.97 -8.81
C GLN A 308 9.44 30.00 -7.27
N LYS A 309 10.14 30.94 -6.64
CA LYS A 309 10.09 31.16 -5.17
C LYS A 309 8.67 31.53 -4.72
N ASN A 310 8.02 32.46 -5.43
CA ASN A 310 6.62 32.81 -5.15
C ASN A 310 5.66 31.64 -5.39
N GLU A 311 5.85 30.84 -6.45
CA GLU A 311 5.06 29.63 -6.70
C GLU A 311 5.23 28.58 -5.57
N LEU A 312 6.47 28.37 -5.10
CA LEU A 312 6.79 27.49 -3.98
C LEU A 312 6.11 27.96 -2.68
N MET A 313 6.19 29.26 -2.37
CA MET A 313 5.54 29.85 -1.19
C MET A 313 4.01 29.67 -1.26
N ASN A 314 3.39 30.01 -2.39
CA ASN A 314 1.94 29.91 -2.58
C ASN A 314 1.47 28.46 -2.43
N ASN A 315 2.13 27.51 -3.09
CA ASN A 315 1.80 26.09 -2.96
C ASN A 315 1.95 25.56 -1.51
N LEU A 316 2.93 26.07 -0.74
CA LEU A 316 3.13 25.72 0.68
C LEU A 316 2.05 26.32 1.60
N ILE A 317 1.59 27.54 1.31
CA ILE A 317 0.45 28.15 2.00
C ILE A 317 -0.84 27.38 1.65
N ASP A 318 -1.11 27.13 0.37
CA ASP A 318 -2.26 26.41 -0.14
C ASP A 318 -2.42 25.03 0.53
N ILE A 319 -1.34 24.24 0.63
CA ILE A 319 -1.36 22.95 1.36
C ILE A 319 -1.85 23.14 2.81
N THR A 320 -1.45 24.22 3.48
CA THR A 320 -1.87 24.47 4.86
C THR A 320 -3.35 24.83 4.95
N GLU A 321 -3.88 25.55 3.96
CA GLU A 321 -5.28 25.96 3.95
C GLU A 321 -6.20 24.82 3.54
N ALA A 322 -5.86 24.07 2.48
CA ALA A 322 -6.53 22.83 2.10
C ALA A 322 -6.60 21.83 3.28
N ARG A 323 -5.48 21.58 3.97
CA ARG A 323 -5.45 20.72 5.17
C ARG A 323 -6.42 21.17 6.26
N ASN A 324 -6.64 22.47 6.42
CA ASN A 324 -7.57 23.00 7.42
C ASN A 324 -9.02 22.97 6.93
N LYS A 325 -9.28 23.19 5.64
CA LYS A 325 -10.60 23.03 5.00
C LYS A 325 -11.11 21.60 5.16
N ILE A 326 -10.34 20.60 4.70
CA ILE A 326 -10.67 19.17 4.79
C ILE A 326 -10.90 18.73 6.26
N ALA A 327 -10.22 19.35 7.22
CA ALA A 327 -10.39 19.04 8.65
C ALA A 327 -11.65 19.66 9.29
N HIS A 328 -12.39 20.53 8.58
CA HIS A 328 -13.50 21.31 9.13
C HIS A 328 -14.77 21.32 8.27
N THR A 329 -14.70 20.94 6.99
CA THR A 329 -15.84 20.87 6.05
C THR A 329 -15.71 19.67 5.12
N ALA A 330 -16.83 19.20 4.56
CA ALA A 330 -16.87 18.01 3.71
C ALA A 330 -16.56 18.32 2.23
N ASP A 331 -15.79 17.44 1.61
CA ASP A 331 -15.39 17.38 0.19
C ASP A 331 -14.64 18.62 -0.36
N HIS A 332 -13.33 18.49 -0.50
CA HIS A 332 -12.46 19.44 -1.22
C HIS A 332 -11.70 18.77 -2.37
N SER A 333 -12.25 17.67 -2.91
CA SER A 333 -11.55 16.74 -3.81
C SER A 333 -10.84 17.44 -4.98
N ALA A 334 -11.44 18.48 -5.57
CA ALA A 334 -10.82 19.27 -6.64
C ALA A 334 -9.61 20.13 -6.19
N GLU A 335 -9.66 20.75 -5.00
CA GLU A 335 -8.53 21.53 -4.46
C GLU A 335 -7.40 20.60 -4.02
N SER A 336 -7.74 19.49 -3.37
CA SER A 336 -6.79 18.43 -3.02
C SER A 336 -6.14 17.83 -4.26
N SER A 337 -6.89 17.55 -5.33
CA SER A 337 -6.35 17.00 -6.59
C SER A 337 -5.27 17.92 -7.19
N ARG A 338 -5.53 19.23 -7.24
CA ARG A 338 -4.55 20.24 -7.70
C ARG A 338 -3.26 20.22 -6.88
N LEU A 339 -3.37 20.14 -5.55
CA LEU A 339 -2.24 20.25 -4.62
C LEU A 339 -1.53 18.92 -4.37
N LEU A 340 -2.15 17.79 -4.69
CA LEU A 340 -1.68 16.45 -4.33
C LEU A 340 -0.30 16.15 -4.91
N ASP A 341 -0.03 16.53 -6.16
CA ASP A 341 1.29 16.24 -6.77
C ASP A 341 2.43 17.06 -6.17
N PHE A 342 2.16 18.30 -5.72
CA PHE A 342 3.16 19.04 -4.94
C PHE A 342 3.32 18.44 -3.52
N THR A 343 2.21 18.08 -2.88
CA THR A 343 2.22 17.40 -1.57
C THR A 343 3.00 16.08 -1.60
N ILE A 344 2.87 15.31 -2.69
CA ILE A 344 3.65 14.09 -2.94
C ILE A 344 5.13 14.41 -3.10
N ARG A 345 5.50 15.40 -3.93
CA ARG A 345 6.91 15.82 -4.09
C ARG A 345 7.53 16.23 -2.76
N LEU A 346 6.85 17.08 -1.99
CA LEU A 346 7.30 17.54 -0.68
C LEU A 346 7.40 16.38 0.33
N SER A 347 6.44 15.45 0.37
CA SER A 347 6.52 14.27 1.24
C SER A 347 7.70 13.35 0.89
N ARG A 348 8.05 13.24 -0.40
CA ARG A 348 9.22 12.48 -0.87
C ARG A 348 10.53 13.17 -0.48
N TYR A 349 10.62 14.50 -0.61
CA TYR A 349 11.76 15.28 -0.09
C TYR A 349 11.95 15.04 1.41
N MET A 350 10.87 15.11 2.20
CA MET A 350 10.91 14.88 3.65
C MET A 350 11.30 13.43 4.03
N ILE A 351 11.04 12.43 3.18
CA ILE A 351 11.55 11.06 3.34
C ILE A 351 13.04 10.99 2.94
N ALA A 352 13.43 11.63 1.84
CA ALA A 352 14.80 11.57 1.30
C ALA A 352 15.81 12.29 2.20
N SER A 353 15.44 13.42 2.80
CA SER A 353 16.32 14.19 3.70
C SER A 353 16.83 13.30 4.84
N LEU A 354 15.95 12.49 5.43
CA LEU A 354 16.26 11.58 6.53
C LEU A 354 17.43 10.65 6.22
N ALA A 355 17.49 10.08 5.01
CA ALA A 355 18.57 9.17 4.62
C ALA A 355 19.93 9.88 4.43
N GLN A 356 19.93 11.09 3.83
CA GLN A 356 21.15 11.89 3.66
C GLN A 356 21.65 12.46 4.99
N GLU A 357 20.73 12.88 5.84
CA GLU A 357 20.99 13.50 7.14
C GLU A 357 21.50 12.47 8.17
N GLU A 358 21.00 11.23 8.16
CA GLU A 358 21.49 10.14 9.03
C GLU A 358 22.85 9.58 8.58
N ALA A 359 23.14 9.55 7.27
CA ALA A 359 24.48 9.25 6.75
C ALA A 359 25.51 10.34 7.15
N SER A 360 25.10 11.60 7.12
CA SER A 360 25.94 12.74 7.55
C SER A 360 26.24 12.70 9.05
N ALA A 361 25.28 12.30 9.87
CA ALA A 361 25.42 12.20 11.33
C ALA A 361 26.21 10.97 11.81
N SER A 362 26.40 9.96 10.97
CA SER A 362 27.14 8.73 11.30
C SER A 362 28.61 8.73 10.83
N THR A 363 29.04 9.78 10.14
CA THR A 363 30.44 10.00 9.77
C THR A 363 31.14 10.84 10.86
N PRO A 364 32.18 10.33 11.54
CA PRO A 364 32.96 11.15 12.46
C PRO A 364 33.69 12.25 11.69
N LYS A 365 33.50 13.52 12.10
CA LYS A 365 34.43 14.59 11.69
C LYS A 365 35.78 14.31 12.36
N GLN A 366 36.84 14.27 11.55
CA GLN A 366 38.23 14.19 12.00
C GLN A 366 38.69 15.54 12.57
#